data_AF-A0A7J4M1D5-F1
#
_entry.id   AF-A0A7J4M1D5-F1
#
_cell.length_a   1.000
_cell.length_b   1.000
_cell.length_c   1.000
_cell.angle_alpha   90.00
_cell.angle_beta   90.00
_cell.angle_gamma   90.00
#
_symmetry.space_group_name_H-M   'P 1'
#
loop_
_entity.id
_entity.type
_entity.pdbx_description
1 polymer ?
#
loop_
_entity_poly.entity_id
_entity_poly.type
_entity_poly.pdbx_seq_one_letter_code
_entity_poly.pdbx_strand_id
1 'polypeptide(L)'
;MEAKTKKLIFLIGAIFVGIIFLTSYAAFGNNGSATTVTSTVAAATGPTVFATANASALITGYSQVAYVSVPNGSNSTASALAGLMSKLEANGSIDNYINNNNNSYEIYSSELSAYALQKLLYAKLGSSNEVVVGSTADIMLPGNLSMYYPNSSRPVSVPLSDRNYTIYLNSVRSIGSPVNVSVSALLTERGTLYNNQIRISLG
;
A
#
# COMPACT_ATOMS: atom_id res chain seq x y z
N MET A 1 -11.24 -67.94 0.19
CA MET A 1 -10.78 -66.64 0.73
C MET A 1 -9.73 -65.94 -0.13
N GLU A 2 -8.93 -66.64 -0.94
CA GLU A 2 -7.80 -66.06 -1.70
C GLU A 2 -8.15 -64.99 -2.75
N ALA A 3 -9.31 -65.06 -3.39
CA ALA A 3 -9.65 -64.14 -4.49
C ALA A 3 -9.85 -62.68 -4.04
N LYS A 4 -10.30 -62.46 -2.79
CA LYS A 4 -10.49 -61.11 -2.23
C LYS A 4 -9.15 -60.47 -1.84
N THR A 5 -8.24 -61.26 -1.27
CA THR A 5 -6.90 -60.80 -0.89
C THR A 5 -6.06 -60.40 -2.11
N LYS A 6 -6.12 -61.17 -3.20
CA LYS A 6 -5.42 -60.81 -4.45
C LYS A 6 -5.94 -59.50 -5.04
N LYS A 7 -7.27 -59.29 -5.08
CA LYS A 7 -7.86 -58.03 -5.55
C LYS A 7 -7.48 -56.83 -4.68
N LEU A 8 -7.38 -57.01 -3.36
CA LEU A 8 -6.94 -55.96 -2.44
C LEU A 8 -5.48 -55.57 -2.69
N ILE A 9 -4.58 -56.55 -2.89
CA ILE A 9 -3.16 -56.30 -3.17
C ILE A 9 -2.99 -55.58 -4.51
N PHE A 10 -3.74 -55.97 -5.55
CA PHE A 10 -3.73 -55.27 -6.84
C PHE A 10 -4.24 -53.83 -6.73
N LEU A 11 -5.27 -53.58 -5.91
CA LEU A 11 -5.79 -52.23 -5.68
C LEU A 11 -4.77 -51.35 -4.95
N ILE A 12 -4.11 -51.88 -3.91
CA ILE A 12 -3.07 -51.15 -3.16
C ILE A 12 -1.87 -50.85 -4.08
N GLY A 13 -1.46 -51.80 -4.91
CA GLY A 13 -0.40 -51.59 -5.90
C GLY A 13 -0.74 -50.50 -6.92
N ALA A 14 -1.98 -50.48 -7.42
CA ALA A 14 -2.44 -49.45 -8.35
C ALA A 14 -2.49 -48.04 -7.73
N ILE A 15 -2.91 -47.94 -6.45
CA ILE A 15 -2.89 -46.66 -5.71
C ILE A 15 -1.46 -46.16 -5.52
N PHE A 16 -0.52 -47.05 -5.18
CA PHE A 16 0.88 -46.68 -4.96
C PHE A 16 1.53 -46.14 -6.25
N VAL A 17 1.28 -46.81 -7.39
CA VAL A 17 1.74 -46.32 -8.70
C VAL A 17 1.09 -44.97 -9.05
N GLY A 18 -0.21 -44.80 -8.78
CA GLY A 18 -0.91 -43.54 -8.99
C GLY A 18 -0.31 -42.36 -8.21
N ILE A 19 0.07 -42.58 -6.94
CA ILE A 19 0.69 -41.54 -6.09
C ILE A 19 2.07 -41.15 -6.63
N ILE A 20 2.89 -42.12 -7.08
CA ILE A 20 4.21 -41.82 -7.67
C ILE A 20 4.08 -40.97 -8.95
N PHE A 21 3.11 -41.27 -9.80
CA PHE A 21 2.87 -40.47 -11.01
C PHE A 21 2.35 -39.07 -10.68
N LEU A 22 1.49 -38.93 -9.66
CA LEU A 22 0.96 -37.63 -9.24
C LEU A 22 2.03 -36.73 -8.59
N THR A 23 2.91 -37.30 -7.76
CA THR A 23 4.04 -36.55 -7.16
C THR A 23 5.10 -36.20 -8.21
N SER A 24 5.30 -37.04 -9.22
CA SER A 24 6.16 -36.71 -10.36
C SER A 24 5.60 -35.52 -11.15
N TYR A 25 4.30 -35.49 -11.43
CA TYR A 25 3.68 -34.35 -12.11
C TYR A 25 3.75 -33.05 -11.28
N ALA A 26 3.62 -33.13 -9.95
CA ALA A 26 3.79 -31.97 -9.07
C ALA A 26 5.25 -31.49 -8.96
N ALA A 27 6.22 -32.40 -8.99
CA ALA A 27 7.65 -32.08 -8.93
C ALA A 27 8.20 -31.52 -10.26
N PHE A 28 7.66 -31.95 -11.40
CA PHE A 28 8.08 -31.48 -12.72
C PHE A 28 7.21 -30.34 -13.28
N GLY A 29 6.00 -30.14 -12.78
CA GLY A 29 5.09 -29.05 -13.20
C GLY A 29 5.48 -27.66 -12.69
N ASN A 30 6.41 -27.58 -11.71
CA ASN A 30 6.85 -26.31 -11.13
C ASN A 30 8.26 -25.85 -11.57
N ASN A 31 8.86 -26.53 -12.55
CA ASN A 31 10.06 -26.04 -13.25
C ASN A 31 9.68 -25.17 -14.45
N GLY A 32 8.71 -24.27 -14.27
CA GLY A 32 8.71 -23.06 -15.07
C GLY A 32 9.99 -22.33 -14.70
N SER A 33 11.01 -22.41 -15.56
CA SER A 33 12.23 -21.61 -15.41
C SER A 33 11.75 -20.19 -15.17
N ALA A 34 11.90 -19.72 -13.93
CA ALA A 34 11.72 -18.32 -13.61
C ALA A 34 12.69 -17.62 -14.53
N THR A 35 12.16 -17.06 -15.62
CA THR A 35 12.94 -16.21 -16.49
C THR A 35 13.18 -15.01 -15.61
N THR A 36 14.32 -15.00 -14.92
CA THR A 36 14.80 -13.82 -14.24
C THR A 36 14.97 -12.81 -15.35
N VAL A 37 13.95 -11.97 -15.56
CA VAL A 37 14.06 -10.79 -16.40
C VAL A 37 15.00 -9.89 -15.62
N THR A 38 16.29 -10.06 -15.84
CA THR A 38 17.28 -9.08 -15.46
C THR A 38 16.97 -7.88 -16.32
N SER A 39 16.14 -6.97 -15.78
CA SER A 39 15.95 -5.65 -16.37
C SER A 39 17.34 -5.01 -16.41
N THR A 40 17.96 -5.04 -17.59
CA THR A 40 19.15 -4.26 -17.86
C THR A 40 18.66 -2.83 -17.95
N VAL A 41 18.71 -2.12 -16.82
CA VAL A 41 18.49 -0.68 -16.80
C VAL A 41 19.53 -0.09 -17.73
N ALA A 42 19.10 0.47 -18.86
CA ALA A 42 20.00 1.11 -19.79
C ALA A 42 20.83 2.15 -19.02
N ALA A 43 22.15 1.97 -19.00
CA ALA A 43 23.06 2.93 -18.39
C ALA A 43 22.80 4.31 -19.00
N ALA A 44 22.57 5.32 -18.15
CA ALA A 44 22.42 6.69 -18.63
C ALA A 44 23.62 7.05 -19.49
N THR A 45 23.35 7.53 -20.70
CA THR A 45 24.32 8.21 -21.55
C THR A 45 24.53 9.62 -21.01
N GLY A 46 25.12 9.74 -19.80
CA GLY A 46 25.49 11.02 -19.20
C GLY A 46 25.46 11.04 -17.66
N PRO A 47 26.08 12.07 -17.05
CA PRO A 47 26.03 12.27 -15.60
C PRO A 47 24.59 12.55 -15.13
N THR A 48 24.23 11.98 -13.97
CA THR A 48 22.93 12.17 -13.32
C THR A 48 23.08 12.98 -12.05
N VAL A 49 22.13 13.87 -11.78
CA VAL A 49 22.12 14.75 -10.60
C VAL A 49 20.78 14.64 -9.89
N PHE A 50 20.80 14.67 -8.56
CA PHE A 50 19.57 14.75 -7.77
C PHE A 50 18.89 16.10 -7.97
N ALA A 51 17.60 16.09 -8.28
CA ALA A 51 16.77 17.28 -8.36
C ALA A 51 15.55 17.13 -7.45
N THR A 52 15.03 18.26 -6.98
CA THR A 52 13.86 18.31 -6.09
C THR A 52 12.77 19.21 -6.67
N ALA A 53 11.51 18.90 -6.36
CA ALA A 53 10.36 19.71 -6.71
C ALA A 53 9.35 19.69 -5.57
N ASN A 54 8.59 20.78 -5.44
CA ASN A 54 7.36 20.78 -4.66
C ASN A 54 6.19 20.73 -5.64
N ALA A 55 5.27 19.80 -5.40
CA ALA A 55 4.11 19.61 -6.25
C ALA A 55 2.83 19.54 -5.42
N SER A 56 1.72 19.99 -6.02
CA SER A 56 0.40 19.72 -5.50
C SER A 56 -0.12 18.45 -6.17
N ALA A 57 -0.20 17.36 -5.41
CA ALA A 57 -0.77 16.10 -5.84
C ALA A 57 -2.26 16.05 -5.49
N LEU A 58 -3.08 15.37 -6.29
CA LEU A 58 -4.48 15.15 -5.99
C LEU A 58 -4.66 13.80 -5.33
N ILE A 59 -5.41 13.74 -4.23
CA ILE A 59 -5.78 12.47 -3.59
C ILE A 59 -6.81 11.77 -4.47
N THR A 60 -6.50 10.57 -4.94
CA THR A 60 -7.39 9.76 -5.78
C THR A 60 -8.07 8.65 -5.00
N GLY A 61 -7.50 8.23 -3.88
CA GLY A 61 -8.01 7.11 -3.10
C GLY A 61 -7.29 6.94 -1.77
N TYR A 62 -7.69 5.90 -1.03
CA TYR A 62 -7.08 5.48 0.21
C TYR A 62 -6.99 3.96 0.24
N SER A 63 -5.97 3.44 0.91
CA SER A 63 -5.89 2.03 1.24
C SER A 63 -7.07 1.60 2.11
N GLN A 64 -7.44 0.32 2.02
CA GLN A 64 -8.46 -0.29 2.88
C GLN A 64 -8.07 -0.31 4.37
N VAL A 65 -6.79 -0.07 4.66
CA VAL A 65 -6.27 0.04 6.02
C VAL A 65 -6.23 1.51 6.47
N ALA A 66 -6.77 1.77 7.65
CA ALA A 66 -6.68 3.05 8.34
C ALA A 66 -6.07 2.85 9.75
N TYR A 67 -5.32 3.83 10.21
CA TYR A 67 -4.71 3.87 11.52
C TYR A 67 -5.41 4.93 12.35
N VAL A 68 -5.91 4.57 13.51
CA VAL A 68 -6.60 5.49 14.41
C VAL A 68 -5.85 5.52 15.73
N SER A 69 -5.52 6.70 16.22
CA SER A 69 -4.87 6.86 17.51
C SER A 69 -5.48 7.98 18.33
N VAL A 70 -5.34 7.89 19.66
CA VAL A 70 -5.75 8.88 20.65
C VAL A 70 -4.47 9.48 21.26
N PRO A 71 -3.91 10.57 20.71
CA PRO A 71 -2.56 11.05 21.04
C PRO A 71 -2.41 11.46 22.50
N ASN A 72 -3.47 12.02 23.08
CA ASN A 72 -3.47 12.56 24.43
C ASN A 72 -3.98 11.58 25.50
N GLY A 73 -4.14 10.29 25.13
CA GLY A 73 -4.33 9.19 26.08
C GLY A 73 -5.48 9.33 27.08
N SER A 74 -6.50 10.14 26.76
CA SER A 74 -7.73 10.23 27.55
C SER A 74 -8.34 8.83 27.69
N ASN A 75 -8.29 8.24 28.89
CA ASN A 75 -8.79 6.89 29.15
C ASN A 75 -10.27 6.75 28.77
N SER A 76 -11.05 7.82 28.90
CA SER A 76 -12.45 7.88 28.46
C SER A 76 -12.58 7.86 26.94
N THR A 77 -11.76 8.62 26.21
CA THR A 77 -11.75 8.62 24.73
C THR A 77 -11.28 7.28 24.19
N ALA A 78 -10.22 6.70 24.77
CA ALA A 78 -9.70 5.39 24.38
C ALA A 78 -10.73 4.27 24.60
N SER A 79 -11.42 4.29 25.75
CA SER A 79 -12.48 3.31 26.06
C SER A 79 -13.71 3.49 25.15
N ALA A 80 -14.10 4.73 24.86
CA ALA A 80 -15.17 5.05 23.93
C ALA A 80 -14.82 4.63 22.50
N LEU A 81 -13.55 4.80 22.09
CA LEU A 81 -13.04 4.33 20.80
C LEU A 81 -13.12 2.80 20.71
N ALA A 82 -12.65 2.07 21.72
CA ALA A 82 -12.74 0.61 21.76
C ALA A 82 -14.20 0.12 21.58
N GLY A 83 -15.13 0.68 22.35
CA GLY A 83 -16.55 0.33 22.25
C GLY A 83 -17.19 0.73 20.92
N LEU A 84 -16.68 1.76 20.26
CA LEU A 84 -17.12 2.16 18.92
C LEU A 84 -16.58 1.21 17.84
N MET A 85 -15.32 0.78 17.93
CA MET A 85 -14.73 -0.19 17.00
C MET A 85 -15.49 -1.52 17.03
N SER A 86 -15.79 -2.05 18.22
CA SER A 86 -16.59 -3.28 18.34
C SER A 86 -17.98 -3.15 17.72
N LYS A 87 -18.61 -1.96 17.79
CA LYS A 87 -19.92 -1.72 17.17
C LYS A 87 -19.83 -1.64 15.64
N LEU A 88 -18.77 -1.03 15.11
CA LEU A 88 -18.54 -0.93 13.68
C LEU A 88 -18.19 -2.29 13.05
N GLU A 89 -17.49 -3.15 13.79
CA GLU A 89 -17.25 -4.52 13.36
C GLU A 89 -18.54 -5.34 13.41
N ALA A 90 -19.28 -5.29 14.52
CA ALA A 90 -20.50 -6.07 14.70
C ALA A 90 -21.63 -5.70 13.72
N ASN A 91 -21.64 -4.48 13.17
CA ASN A 91 -22.61 -4.04 12.18
C ASN A 91 -22.10 -4.14 10.73
N GLY A 92 -20.88 -4.64 10.51
CA GLY A 92 -20.27 -4.82 9.19
C GLY A 92 -19.74 -3.55 8.52
N SER A 93 -19.65 -2.41 9.22
CA SER A 93 -19.07 -1.18 8.65
C SER A 93 -17.55 -1.27 8.46
N ILE A 94 -16.89 -2.10 9.27
CA ILE A 94 -15.49 -2.49 9.13
C ILE A 94 -15.41 -4.01 9.18
N ASP A 95 -14.40 -4.58 8.53
CA ASP A 95 -14.22 -6.04 8.51
C ASP A 95 -13.57 -6.52 9.81
N ASN A 96 -12.58 -5.77 10.30
CA ASN A 96 -11.81 -6.11 11.48
C ASN A 96 -11.05 -4.88 12.01
N TYR A 97 -10.62 -4.93 13.27
CA TYR A 97 -9.64 -4.00 13.82
C TYR A 97 -8.65 -4.71 14.74
N ILE A 98 -7.39 -4.28 14.70
CA ILE A 98 -6.32 -4.74 15.58
C ILE A 98 -6.02 -3.62 16.57
N ASN A 99 -6.14 -3.93 17.86
CA ASN A 99 -5.67 -3.06 18.93
C ASN A 99 -4.15 -3.23 19.06
N ASN A 100 -3.39 -2.27 18.54
CA ASN A 100 -1.92 -2.28 18.61
C ASN A 100 -1.42 -1.84 19.98
N ASN A 101 -2.15 -0.93 20.62
CA ASN A 101 -2.00 -0.54 22.01
C ASN A 101 -3.31 0.13 22.46
N ASN A 102 -3.53 0.26 23.77
CA ASN A 102 -4.80 0.76 24.34
C ASN A 102 -5.34 2.07 23.71
N ASN A 103 -4.50 2.83 23.00
CA ASN A 103 -4.83 4.10 22.37
C ASN A 103 -4.62 4.11 20.85
N SER A 104 -4.37 2.98 20.18
CA SER A 104 -4.08 2.89 18.75
C SER A 104 -4.62 1.62 18.13
N TYR A 105 -5.30 1.79 17.00
CA TYR A 105 -6.00 0.75 16.27
C TYR A 105 -5.60 0.78 14.80
N GLU A 106 -5.35 -0.40 14.25
CA GLU A 106 -5.32 -0.60 12.80
C GLU A 106 -6.68 -1.16 12.38
N ILE A 107 -7.33 -0.54 11.41
CA ILE A 107 -8.70 -0.82 11.02
C ILE A 107 -8.69 -1.27 9.57
N TYR A 108 -9.31 -2.42 9.31
CA TYR A 108 -9.50 -2.99 7.98
C TYR A 108 -10.93 -2.72 7.57
N SER A 109 -11.13 -1.93 6.53
CA SER A 109 -12.47 -1.56 6.08
C SER A 109 -12.74 -2.04 4.66
N SER A 110 -13.92 -2.64 4.49
CA SER A 110 -14.52 -3.01 3.21
C SER A 110 -15.35 -1.88 2.62
N GLU A 111 -16.25 -1.27 3.42
CA GLU A 111 -17.23 -0.29 2.93
C GLU A 111 -16.93 1.16 3.36
N LEU A 112 -16.29 1.35 4.51
CA LEU A 112 -16.10 2.68 5.10
C LEU A 112 -14.73 3.25 4.72
N SER A 113 -14.72 4.20 3.78
CA SER A 113 -13.48 4.92 3.44
C SER A 113 -12.82 5.54 4.68
N ALA A 114 -11.48 5.62 4.69
CA ALA A 114 -10.73 6.23 5.78
C ALA A 114 -11.20 7.67 6.12
N TYR A 115 -11.67 8.42 5.11
CA TYR A 115 -12.20 9.77 5.31
C TYR A 115 -13.58 9.75 5.99
N ALA A 116 -14.45 8.81 5.61
CA ALA A 116 -15.75 8.63 6.25
C ALA A 116 -15.59 8.15 7.71
N LEU A 117 -14.64 7.25 7.96
CA LEU A 117 -14.24 6.84 9.30
C LEU A 117 -13.78 8.03 10.14
N GLN A 118 -12.90 8.88 9.60
CA GLN A 118 -12.46 10.10 10.30
C GLN A 118 -13.63 11.00 10.67
N LYS A 119 -14.56 11.25 9.74
CA LYS A 119 -15.76 12.04 10.02
C LYS A 119 -16.63 11.44 11.14
N LEU A 120 -16.82 10.13 11.12
CA LEU A 120 -17.61 9.43 12.13
C LEU A 120 -16.95 9.51 13.50
N LEU A 121 -15.64 9.29 13.57
CA LEU A 121 -14.88 9.40 14.82
C LEU A 121 -14.93 10.82 15.36
N TYR A 122 -14.79 11.84 14.51
CA TYR A 122 -14.86 13.23 14.94
C TYR A 122 -16.23 13.62 15.46
N ALA A 123 -17.30 13.08 14.88
CA ALA A 123 -18.66 13.31 15.34
C ALA A 123 -18.98 12.62 16.68
N LYS A 124 -18.27 11.55 17.04
CA LYS A 124 -18.58 10.73 18.23
C LYS A 124 -17.63 10.95 19.40
N LEU A 125 -16.35 11.17 19.11
CA LEU A 125 -15.26 11.16 20.08
C LEU A 125 -14.55 12.51 20.18
N GLY A 126 -14.89 13.45 19.29
CA GLY A 126 -14.37 14.80 19.26
C GLY A 126 -13.24 15.02 18.25
N SER A 127 -12.70 16.24 18.22
CA SER A 127 -11.95 16.76 17.05
C SER A 127 -10.57 16.12 16.84
N SER A 128 -9.83 16.60 15.83
CA SER A 128 -8.47 16.13 15.48
C SER A 128 -7.45 16.17 16.62
N ASN A 129 -7.72 16.91 17.69
CA ASN A 129 -6.87 16.97 18.88
C ASN A 129 -7.06 15.78 19.83
N GLU A 130 -8.15 15.03 19.67
CA GLU A 130 -8.52 13.90 20.53
C GLU A 130 -8.35 12.58 19.78
N VAL A 131 -8.61 12.57 18.47
CA VAL A 131 -8.45 11.40 17.62
C VAL A 131 -7.70 11.78 16.34
N VAL A 132 -6.69 10.99 15.99
CA VAL A 132 -5.93 11.13 14.76
C VAL A 132 -6.20 9.91 13.89
N VAL A 133 -6.66 10.16 12.66
CA VAL A 133 -6.89 9.12 11.67
C VAL A 133 -5.88 9.30 10.55
N GLY A 134 -5.05 8.29 10.36
CA GLY A 134 -4.12 8.18 9.26
C GLY A 134 -4.47 7.05 8.31
N SER A 135 -4.01 7.17 7.07
CA SER A 135 -4.16 6.12 6.06
C SER A 135 -3.19 6.38 4.92
N THR A 136 -2.83 5.33 4.19
CA THR A 136 -2.06 5.47 2.96
C THR A 136 -3.00 5.99 1.87
N ALA A 137 -2.73 7.20 1.38
CA ALA A 137 -3.44 7.83 0.29
C ALA A 137 -2.80 7.46 -1.05
N ASP A 138 -3.64 7.10 -2.01
CA ASP A 138 -3.26 7.12 -3.42
C ASP A 138 -3.34 8.56 -3.90
N ILE A 139 -2.26 9.04 -4.52
CA ILE A 139 -2.12 10.39 -5.04
C ILE A 139 -1.74 10.38 -6.51
N MET A 140 -2.21 11.38 -7.23
CA MET A 140 -1.87 11.65 -8.62
C MET A 140 -1.08 12.95 -8.73
N LEU A 141 0.18 12.86 -9.17
CA LEU A 141 1.01 14.00 -9.49
C LEU A 141 0.56 14.70 -10.79
N PRO A 142 0.92 15.99 -10.98
CA PRO A 142 0.82 16.65 -12.28
C PRO A 142 1.62 15.91 -13.37
N GLY A 143 1.20 16.02 -14.64
CA GLY A 143 1.90 15.34 -15.74
C GLY A 143 3.32 15.84 -15.99
N ASN A 144 3.61 17.08 -15.57
CA ASN A 144 4.94 17.67 -15.63
C ASN A 144 5.29 18.26 -14.26
N LEU A 145 6.53 18.05 -13.82
CA LEU A 145 7.07 18.65 -12.60
C LEU A 145 8.14 19.68 -12.93
N SER A 146 8.11 20.80 -12.23
CA SER A 146 9.18 21.80 -12.25
C SER A 146 10.23 21.43 -11.19
N MET A 147 11.31 20.76 -11.59
CA MET A 147 12.38 20.32 -10.69
C MET A 147 13.59 21.26 -10.71
N TYR A 148 14.27 21.38 -9.57
CA TYR A 148 15.43 22.23 -9.37
C TYR A 148 16.66 21.36 -9.07
N TYR A 149 17.76 21.63 -9.78
CA TYR A 149 19.07 21.09 -9.42
C TYR A 149 19.62 21.85 -8.19
N PRO A 150 20.52 21.25 -7.39
CA PRO A 150 20.97 21.81 -6.12
C PRO A 150 21.64 23.19 -6.27
N ASN A 151 22.26 23.45 -7.43
CA ASN A 151 22.99 24.68 -7.74
C ASN A 151 22.34 25.51 -8.86
N SER A 152 21.06 25.25 -9.18
CA SER A 152 20.33 25.98 -10.22
C SER A 152 19.08 26.63 -9.66
N SER A 153 18.90 27.92 -9.91
CA SER A 153 17.63 28.63 -9.65
C SER A 153 16.62 28.48 -10.78
N ARG A 154 17.01 27.90 -11.92
CA ARG A 154 16.13 27.67 -13.06
C ARG A 154 15.49 26.28 -12.95
N PRO A 155 14.15 26.18 -12.91
CA PRO A 155 13.49 24.90 -12.93
C PRO A 155 13.62 24.24 -14.31
N VAL A 156 13.63 22.92 -14.32
CA VAL A 156 13.50 22.10 -15.52
C VAL A 156 12.16 21.39 -15.48
N SER A 157 11.41 21.47 -16.58
CA SER A 157 10.15 20.74 -16.73
C SER A 157 10.45 19.28 -17.04
N VAL A 158 10.08 18.40 -16.13
CA VAL A 158 10.26 16.96 -16.23
C VAL A 158 8.90 16.30 -16.48
N PRO A 159 8.67 15.70 -17.66
CA PRO A 159 7.45 14.93 -17.90
C PRO A 159 7.48 13.63 -17.08
N LEU A 160 6.35 13.31 -16.45
CA LEU A 160 6.17 12.08 -15.69
C LEU A 160 5.40 11.04 -16.51
N SER A 161 6.02 9.88 -16.73
CA SER A 161 5.35 8.72 -17.31
C SER A 161 4.39 8.06 -16.31
N ASP A 162 4.84 7.91 -15.05
CA ASP A 162 4.00 7.44 -13.95
C ASP A 162 3.61 8.61 -13.04
N ARG A 163 2.32 8.70 -12.75
CA ARG A 163 1.75 9.82 -11.97
C ARG A 163 1.11 9.36 -10.67
N ASN A 164 0.88 8.06 -10.52
CA ASN A 164 0.17 7.50 -9.38
C ASN A 164 1.18 6.99 -8.36
N TYR A 165 1.07 7.47 -7.14
CA TYR A 165 1.95 7.11 -6.03
C TYR A 165 1.16 7.00 -4.75
N THR A 166 1.74 6.37 -3.74
CA THR A 166 1.14 6.25 -2.41
C THR A 166 1.93 7.06 -1.40
N ILE A 167 1.23 7.78 -0.52
CA ILE A 167 1.84 8.47 0.63
C ILE A 167 1.04 8.22 1.89
N TYR A 168 1.71 8.10 3.03
CA TYR A 168 1.02 8.01 4.31
C TYR A 168 0.60 9.39 4.79
N LEU A 169 -0.68 9.56 5.13
CA LEU A 169 -1.22 10.79 5.71
C LEU A 169 -1.60 10.55 7.17
N ASN A 170 -1.16 11.43 8.08
CA ASN A 170 -1.59 11.43 9.48
C ASN A 170 -2.97 12.06 9.70
N SER A 171 -3.53 12.71 8.68
CA SER A 171 -4.87 13.29 8.74
C SER A 171 -5.50 13.16 7.36
N VAL A 172 -6.50 12.29 7.29
CA VAL A 172 -7.19 11.96 6.06
C VAL A 172 -7.95 13.20 5.55
N ARG A 173 -7.94 13.40 4.24
CA ARG A 173 -8.63 14.50 3.56
C ARG A 173 -9.65 13.91 2.58
N SER A 174 -10.58 14.72 2.09
CA SER A 174 -11.52 14.23 1.08
C SER A 174 -10.78 13.89 -0.21
N ILE A 175 -11.23 12.84 -0.90
CA ILE A 175 -10.78 12.51 -2.26
C ILE A 175 -10.98 13.74 -3.16
N GLY A 176 -10.02 13.98 -4.05
CA GLY A 176 -9.95 15.17 -4.90
C GLY A 176 -9.30 16.38 -4.23
N SER A 177 -8.97 16.31 -2.93
CA SER A 177 -8.24 17.40 -2.27
C SER A 177 -6.77 17.43 -2.68
N PRO A 178 -6.17 18.62 -2.80
CA PRO A 178 -4.74 18.75 -3.00
C PRO A 178 -3.95 18.40 -1.73
N VAL A 179 -2.78 17.80 -1.94
CA VAL A 179 -1.75 17.58 -0.93
C VAL A 179 -0.40 18.04 -1.45
N ASN A 180 0.32 18.79 -0.64
CA ASN A 180 1.66 19.26 -0.99
C ASN A 180 2.65 18.14 -0.72
N VAL A 181 3.46 17.83 -1.73
CA VAL A 181 4.47 16.78 -1.66
C VAL A 181 5.81 17.31 -2.17
N SER A 182 6.87 16.86 -1.50
CA SER A 182 8.23 17.01 -1.98
C SER A 182 8.59 15.80 -2.81
N VAL A 183 9.06 16.06 -4.03
CA VAL A 183 9.43 15.05 -5.00
C VAL A 183 10.93 15.15 -5.22
N SER A 184 11.63 14.03 -5.11
CA SER A 184 13.06 13.94 -5.41
C SER A 184 13.30 12.84 -6.43
N ALA A 185 14.15 13.13 -7.41
CA ALA A 185 14.46 12.20 -8.48
C ALA A 185 15.90 12.40 -8.98
N LEU A 186 16.43 11.38 -9.63
CA LEU A 186 17.67 11.48 -10.40
C LEU A 186 17.33 11.91 -11.82
N LEU A 187 17.91 13.02 -12.27
CA LEU A 187 17.74 13.53 -13.62
C LEU A 187 19.07 13.53 -14.36
N THR A 188 19.02 13.33 -15.67
CA THR A 188 20.14 13.69 -16.56
C THR A 188 20.26 15.21 -16.66
N GLU A 189 21.40 15.72 -17.15
CA GLU A 189 21.60 17.17 -17.41
C GLU A 189 20.56 17.78 -18.36
N ARG A 190 19.84 16.96 -19.13
CA ARG A 190 18.80 17.37 -20.08
C ARG A 190 17.39 17.38 -19.49
N GLY A 191 17.23 17.10 -18.20
CA GLY A 191 15.92 17.09 -17.54
C GLY A 191 15.12 15.79 -17.69
N THR A 192 15.74 14.72 -18.20
CA THR A 192 15.08 13.41 -18.31
C THR A 192 15.25 12.62 -17.02
N LEU A 193 14.18 12.00 -16.52
CA LEU A 193 14.21 11.06 -15.40
C LEU A 193 15.12 9.88 -15.68
N TYR A 194 15.99 9.59 -14.72
CA TYR A 194 16.80 8.39 -14.73
C TYR A 194 16.05 7.23 -14.10
N ASN A 195 15.92 6.12 -14.84
CA ASN A 195 15.27 4.89 -14.40
C ASN A 195 13.84 5.06 -13.84
N ASN A 196 13.18 6.18 -14.18
CA ASN A 196 11.86 6.56 -13.67
C ASN A 196 11.75 6.48 -12.13
N GLN A 197 12.87 6.63 -11.40
CA GLN A 197 12.90 6.50 -9.95
C GLN A 197 12.61 7.85 -9.30
N ILE A 198 11.43 7.92 -8.68
CA ILE A 198 10.95 9.09 -7.96
C ILE A 198 10.69 8.70 -6.52
N ARG A 199 11.13 9.55 -5.58
CA ARG A 199 10.79 9.48 -4.17
C ARG A 199 9.88 10.63 -3.83
N ILE A 200 8.81 10.34 -3.12
CA ILE A 200 7.81 11.31 -2.69
C ILE A 200 7.74 11.29 -1.18
N SER A 201 7.75 12.47 -0.59
CA SER A 201 7.48 12.67 0.83
C SER A 201 6.45 13.78 1.00
N LEU A 202 5.83 13.84 2.18
CA LEU A 202 5.04 15.00 2.55
C LEU A 202 5.93 16.25 2.54
N GLY A 203 5.42 17.32 1.93
CA GLY A 203 6.08 18.62 1.82
C GLY A 203 5.72 19.57 2.96
#